data_AF-A0A5B0DQM9-F1
#
_entry.id   AF-A0A5B0DQM9-F1
#
_cell.length_a   1.000
_cell.length_b   1.000
_cell.length_c   1.000
_cell.angle_alpha   90.00
_cell.angle_beta   90.00
_cell.angle_gamma   90.00
#
_symmetry.space_group_name_H-M   'P 1'
#
loop_
_entity.id
_entity.type
_entity.pdbx_description
1 polymer ?
#
loop_
_entity_poly.entity_id
_entity_poly.type
_entity_poly.pdbx_seq_one_letter_code
_entity_poly.pdbx_strand_id
1 'polypeptide(L)'
;MNVMLKGIAVSLLLVATAAFAHHGWSEYDSTKSLQLTGTIEQSGYSHPHGFVNLKTADKTWNVVLAPPSRMENRGLSKEMLAVGNQATVIGYQNRNKPDELRAERITVGDKTIELR
;
A
#
# COMPACT_ATOMS: atom_id res chain seq x y z
N MET A 1 43.42 10.55 55.38
CA MET A 1 42.03 11.03 55.28
C MET A 1 41.75 11.24 53.79
N ASN A 2 41.31 10.20 53.06
CA ASN A 2 39.90 9.81 52.83
C ASN A 2 39.10 11.00 52.26
N VAL A 3 38.49 10.97 51.07
CA VAL A 3 37.94 9.84 50.29
C VAL A 3 37.91 10.18 48.79
N MET A 4 38.26 9.20 47.95
CA MET A 4 38.00 9.13 46.51
C MET A 4 36.51 9.27 46.20
N LEU A 5 36.15 10.20 45.30
CA LEU A 5 34.82 10.18 44.66
C LEU A 5 34.94 10.58 43.19
N LYS A 6 35.17 9.61 42.31
CA LYS A 6 34.96 9.75 40.86
C LYS A 6 34.40 8.44 40.28
N GLY A 7 33.21 8.08 40.72
CA GLY A 7 32.36 7.11 40.04
C GLY A 7 31.17 7.85 39.46
N ILE A 8 31.19 8.16 38.17
CA ILE A 8 29.97 8.37 37.39
C ILE A 8 30.08 7.42 36.21
N ALA A 9 29.48 6.26 36.38
CA ALA A 9 29.18 5.35 35.29
C ALA A 9 28.19 6.06 34.35
N VAL A 10 28.65 6.41 33.15
CA VAL A 10 27.76 6.85 32.06
C VAL A 10 27.23 5.59 31.40
N SER A 11 26.13 5.08 31.95
CA SER A 11 25.27 4.10 31.30
C SER A 11 23.92 4.74 31.05
N LEU A 12 23.27 4.37 29.94
CA LEU A 12 21.90 4.71 29.47
C LEU A 12 21.84 5.94 28.53
N LEU A 13 21.26 5.91 27.33
CA LEU A 13 20.33 4.96 26.68
C LEU A 13 20.60 4.91 25.17
N LEU A 14 20.73 3.71 24.59
CA LEU A 14 20.43 3.51 23.17
C LEU A 14 18.91 3.43 23.03
N VAL A 15 18.26 4.57 22.82
CA VAL A 15 16.86 4.60 22.39
C VAL A 15 16.83 4.17 20.93
N ALA A 16 16.72 2.87 20.70
CA ALA A 16 16.37 2.34 19.39
C ALA A 16 14.89 2.67 19.13
N THR A 17 14.60 3.89 18.70
CA THR A 17 13.29 4.17 18.12
C THR A 17 13.22 3.44 16.79
N ALA A 18 12.59 2.26 16.77
CA ALA A 18 12.04 1.70 15.56
C ALA A 18 10.93 2.66 15.09
N ALA A 19 11.32 3.69 14.33
CA ALA A 19 10.37 4.54 13.62
C ALA A 19 9.77 3.66 12.51
N PHE A 20 8.70 2.93 12.85
CA PHE A 20 7.80 2.38 11.85
C PHE A 20 7.18 3.57 11.13
N ALA A 21 7.74 3.94 9.99
CA ALA A 21 7.04 4.76 9.03
C ALA A 21 5.87 3.92 8.48
N HIS A 22 4.74 3.90 9.19
CA HIS A 22 3.47 3.72 8.52
C HIS A 22 3.25 5.02 7.74
N HIS A 23 3.76 5.07 6.50
CA HIS A 23 3.46 6.12 5.55
C HIS A 23 1.94 6.13 5.35
N GLY A 24 1.28 7.02 6.10
CA GLY A 24 -0.16 7.16 6.05
C GLY A 24 -0.61 7.57 4.66
N TRP A 25 -1.90 7.52 4.43
CA TRP A 25 -2.48 7.78 3.12
C TRP A 25 -2.51 9.27 2.71
N SER A 26 -1.77 10.13 3.41
CA SER A 26 -1.66 11.58 3.15
C SER A 26 -0.95 11.91 1.85
N GLU A 27 -0.16 10.97 1.32
CA GLU A 27 0.49 11.09 0.00
C GLU A 27 -0.49 11.02 -1.17
N TYR A 28 -1.75 10.64 -0.91
CA TYR A 28 -2.79 10.53 -1.92
C TYR A 28 -3.75 11.72 -1.86
N ASP A 29 -4.22 12.19 -3.01
CA ASP A 29 -5.22 13.25 -3.07
C ASP A 29 -6.63 12.67 -2.88
N SER A 30 -7.07 12.54 -1.63
CA SER A 30 -8.42 12.02 -1.31
C SER A 30 -9.56 12.93 -1.74
N THR A 31 -9.28 14.14 -2.24
CA THR A 31 -10.30 15.05 -2.78
C THR A 31 -10.66 14.74 -4.24
N LYS A 32 -9.85 13.92 -4.92
CA LYS A 32 -10.00 13.59 -6.35
C LYS A 32 -9.98 12.09 -6.55
N SER A 33 -11.16 11.48 -6.55
CA SER A 33 -11.28 10.06 -6.93
C SER A 33 -11.06 9.89 -8.44
N LEU A 34 -10.28 8.88 -8.80
CA LEU A 34 -10.14 8.41 -10.17
C LEU A 34 -10.75 7.02 -10.32
N GLN A 35 -11.31 6.75 -11.50
CA GLN A 35 -11.74 5.43 -11.92
C GLN A 35 -10.88 4.99 -13.10
N LEU A 36 -10.18 3.88 -12.95
CA LEU A 36 -9.28 3.31 -13.95
C LEU A 36 -9.81 1.94 -14.38
N THR A 37 -9.85 1.66 -15.68
CA THR A 37 -10.22 0.34 -16.20
C THR A 37 -9.11 -0.14 -17.12
N GLY A 38 -8.69 -1.40 -16.95
CA GLY A 38 -7.59 -1.93 -17.74
C GLY A 38 -7.28 -3.40 -17.49
N THR A 39 -6.22 -3.86 -18.15
CA THR A 39 -5.71 -5.23 -18.06
C THR A 39 -4.62 -5.33 -17.01
N ILE A 40 -4.64 -6.36 -16.17
CA ILE A 40 -3.56 -6.62 -15.21
C ILE A 40 -2.34 -7.18 -15.96
N GLU A 41 -1.23 -6.46 -15.95
CA GLU A 41 0.06 -6.90 -16.53
C GLU A 41 0.94 -7.60 -15.50
N GLN A 42 0.77 -7.26 -14.23
CA GLN A 42 1.50 -7.86 -13.11
C GLN A 42 0.68 -7.70 -11.83
N SER A 43 0.79 -8.66 -10.92
CA SER A 43 0.21 -8.59 -9.58
C SER A 43 1.21 -9.02 -8.52
N GLY A 44 1.24 -8.34 -7.39
CA GLY A 44 1.98 -8.76 -6.20
C GLY A 44 1.06 -8.95 -5.01
N TYR A 45 1.30 -10.04 -4.27
CA TYR A 45 0.50 -10.44 -3.11
C TYR A 45 1.40 -10.55 -1.87
N SER A 46 2.20 -9.52 -1.63
CA SER A 46 3.16 -9.44 -0.52
C SER A 46 2.69 -8.50 0.59
N HIS A 47 3.17 -8.69 1.81
CA HIS A 47 3.01 -7.70 2.88
C HIS A 47 3.96 -6.50 2.67
N PRO A 48 3.59 -5.28 3.08
CA PRO A 48 2.37 -4.91 3.81
C PRO A 48 1.13 -4.67 2.93
N HIS A 49 1.30 -4.45 1.62
CA HIS A 49 0.22 -4.19 0.67
C HIS A 49 0.41 -4.98 -0.62
N GLY A 50 -0.68 -5.53 -1.15
CA GLY A 50 -0.70 -6.05 -2.52
C GLY A 50 -0.66 -4.92 -3.55
N PHE A 51 -0.44 -5.28 -4.81
CA PHE A 51 -0.51 -4.34 -5.93
C PHE A 51 -0.93 -5.02 -7.23
N VAL A 52 -1.38 -4.22 -8.20
CA VAL A 52 -1.43 -4.61 -9.61
C VAL A 52 -0.83 -3.51 -10.48
N ASN A 53 -0.07 -3.89 -11.52
CA ASN A 53 0.24 -3.01 -12.63
C ASN A 53 -0.91 -3.11 -13.64
N LEU A 54 -1.74 -2.07 -13.69
CA LEU A 54 -2.95 -2.02 -14.50
C LEU A 54 -2.69 -1.23 -15.79
N LYS A 55 -2.68 -1.91 -16.92
CA LYS A 55 -2.58 -1.29 -18.24
C LYS A 55 -3.91 -0.69 -18.65
N THR A 56 -3.95 0.63 -18.68
CA THR A 56 -5.08 1.42 -19.17
C THR A 56 -4.77 1.96 -20.57
N ALA A 57 -5.70 2.72 -21.15
CA ALA A 57 -5.55 3.25 -22.51
C ALA A 57 -4.40 4.26 -22.66
N ASP A 58 -4.11 5.06 -21.63
CA ASP A 58 -3.05 6.07 -21.64
C ASP A 58 -1.71 5.50 -21.15
N LYS A 59 -1.71 4.75 -20.04
CA LYS A 59 -0.49 4.23 -19.42
C LYS A 59 -0.73 3.00 -18.54
N THR A 60 0.36 2.48 -17.97
CA THR A 60 0.31 1.46 -16.92
C THR A 60 0.37 2.13 -15.56
N TRP A 61 -0.58 1.80 -14.68
CA TRP A 61 -0.67 2.32 -13.32
C TRP A 61 -0.18 1.28 -12.31
N ASN A 62 0.65 1.70 -11.35
CA ASN A 62 0.88 0.92 -10.14
C ASN A 62 -0.27 1.16 -9.16
N VAL A 63 -1.19 0.21 -9.09
CA VAL A 63 -2.33 0.27 -8.18
C VAL A 63 -1.97 -0.41 -6.87
N VAL A 64 -1.82 0.36 -5.80
CA VAL A 64 -1.61 -0.13 -4.44
C VAL A 64 -2.95 -0.60 -3.85
N LEU A 65 -2.99 -1.86 -3.43
CA LEU A 65 -4.17 -2.53 -2.90
C LEU A 65 -4.12 -2.64 -1.36
N ALA A 66 -5.10 -3.34 -0.79
CA ALA A 66 -5.10 -3.67 0.62
C ALA A 66 -4.03 -4.71 1.00
N PRO A 67 -3.75 -4.90 2.29
CA PRO A 67 -2.98 -6.06 2.75
C PRO A 67 -3.63 -7.38 2.29
N PRO A 68 -2.84 -8.41 1.91
CA PRO A 68 -3.36 -9.69 1.44
C PRO A 68 -4.48 -10.29 2.29
N SER A 69 -4.32 -10.30 3.61
CA SER A 69 -5.32 -10.83 4.53
C SER A 69 -6.68 -10.12 4.44
N ARG A 70 -6.69 -8.80 4.21
CA ARG A 70 -7.93 -8.04 4.00
C ARG A 70 -8.57 -8.40 2.66
N MET A 71 -7.76 -8.50 1.61
CA MET A 71 -8.24 -8.84 0.26
C MET A 71 -8.93 -10.21 0.29
N GLU A 72 -8.24 -11.23 0.82
CA GLU A 72 -8.79 -12.59 0.92
C GLU A 72 -10.05 -12.63 1.77
N ASN A 73 -10.04 -12.01 2.96
CA ASN A 73 -11.20 -11.97 3.85
C ASN A 73 -12.43 -11.26 3.25
N ARG A 74 -12.21 -10.38 2.26
CA ARG A 74 -13.28 -9.65 1.57
C ARG A 74 -13.58 -10.23 0.19
N GLY A 75 -13.01 -11.39 -0.14
CA GLY A 75 -13.33 -12.16 -1.34
C GLY A 75 -12.62 -11.69 -2.61
N LEU A 76 -11.54 -10.91 -2.49
CA LEU A 76 -10.59 -10.71 -3.59
C LEU A 76 -9.48 -11.75 -3.44
N SER A 77 -9.50 -12.78 -4.28
CA SER A 77 -8.47 -13.83 -4.26
C SER A 77 -7.31 -13.49 -5.19
N LYS A 78 -6.15 -14.11 -4.96
CA LYS A 78 -4.99 -14.00 -5.85
C LYS A 78 -5.31 -14.33 -7.31
N GLU A 79 -6.15 -15.32 -7.57
CA GLU A 79 -6.53 -15.75 -8.92
C GLU A 79 -7.33 -14.68 -9.66
N MET A 80 -8.13 -13.89 -8.93
CA MET A 80 -8.86 -12.75 -9.52
C MET A 80 -7.88 -11.68 -10.03
N LEU A 81 -6.69 -11.56 -9.43
CA LEU A 81 -5.65 -10.64 -9.87
C LEU A 81 -4.66 -11.24 -10.89
N ALA A 82 -4.97 -12.39 -11.48
CA ALA A 82 -4.10 -13.01 -12.47
C ALA A 82 -3.84 -12.09 -13.68
N VAL A 83 -2.62 -12.18 -14.24
CA VAL A 83 -2.23 -11.46 -15.45
C VAL A 83 -3.20 -11.77 -16.59
N GLY A 84 -3.61 -10.73 -17.32
CA GLY A 84 -4.60 -10.80 -18.39
C GLY A 84 -6.04 -10.52 -17.97
N ASN A 85 -6.37 -10.60 -16.68
CA ASN A 85 -7.70 -10.24 -16.20
C ASN A 85 -7.98 -8.74 -16.35
N GLN A 86 -9.23 -8.40 -16.65
CA GLN A 86 -9.72 -7.03 -16.62
C GLN A 86 -10.09 -6.64 -15.19
N ALA A 87 -9.74 -5.40 -14.82
CA ALA A 87 -10.15 -4.83 -13.55
C ALA A 87 -10.56 -3.36 -13.72
N THR A 88 -11.55 -2.95 -12.93
CA THR A 88 -11.90 -1.54 -12.72
C THR A 88 -11.56 -1.15 -11.29
N VAL A 89 -10.76 -0.12 -11.11
CA VAL A 89 -10.32 0.37 -9.80
C VAL A 89 -10.84 1.78 -9.58
N ILE A 90 -11.41 2.02 -8.40
CA ILE A 90 -11.65 3.38 -7.92
C ILE A 90 -10.64 3.66 -6.80
N GLY A 91 -10.01 4.83 -6.85
CA GLY A 91 -8.98 5.18 -5.90
C GLY A 91 -8.53 6.63 -5.98
N TYR A 92 -7.39 6.91 -5.37
CA TYR A 92 -6.81 8.24 -5.31
C TYR A 92 -5.39 8.21 -5.83
N GLN A 93 -5.04 9.18 -6.66
CA GLN A 93 -3.69 9.29 -7.20
C GLN A 93 -2.72 9.78 -6.13
N ASN A 94 -1.50 9.26 -6.16
CA ASN A 94 -0.41 9.78 -5.36
C ASN A 94 -0.03 11.19 -5.87
N ARG A 95 0.17 12.14 -4.96
CA ARG A 95 0.49 13.54 -5.26
C ARG A 95 1.86 13.71 -5.94
N ASN A 96 2.81 12.82 -5.65
CA ASN A 96 4.19 12.91 -6.09
C ASN A 96 4.59 11.79 -7.09
N LYS A 97 3.76 10.75 -7.21
CA LYS A 97 3.97 9.65 -8.15
C LYS A 97 2.77 9.56 -9.10
N PRO A 98 2.82 10.21 -10.27
CA PRO A 98 1.64 10.35 -11.15
C PRO A 98 1.14 9.02 -11.70
N ASP A 99 1.91 7.94 -11.61
CA ASP A 99 1.54 6.61 -12.11
C ASP A 99 1.12 5.66 -10.96
N GLU A 100 1.03 6.15 -9.72
CA GLU A 100 0.61 5.36 -8.56
C GLU A 100 -0.81 5.76 -8.12
N LEU A 101 -1.66 4.76 -7.93
CA LEU A 101 -3.02 4.92 -7.42
C LEU A 101 -3.20 4.05 -6.20
N ARG A 102 -3.70 4.60 -5.09
CA ARG A 102 -4.21 3.78 -4.00
C ARG A 102 -5.66 3.42 -4.27
N ALA A 103 -5.97 2.14 -4.27
CA ALA A 103 -7.34 1.67 -4.43
C ALA A 103 -8.19 1.86 -3.17
N GLU A 104 -9.41 2.34 -3.37
CA GLU A 104 -10.53 2.26 -2.42
C GLU A 104 -11.33 0.98 -2.63
N ARG A 105 -11.56 0.62 -3.90
CA ARG A 105 -12.22 -0.61 -4.30
C ARG A 105 -11.73 -1.09 -5.65
N ILE A 106 -11.91 -2.38 -5.89
CA ILE A 106 -11.61 -3.02 -7.17
C ILE A 106 -12.79 -3.88 -7.60
N THR A 107 -13.07 -3.86 -8.89
CA THR A 107 -14.04 -4.72 -9.55
C THR A 107 -13.32 -5.66 -10.49
N VAL A 108 -13.54 -6.97 -10.34
CA VAL A 108 -13.03 -8.01 -11.26
C VAL A 108 -14.20 -8.92 -11.61
N GLY A 109 -14.51 -9.04 -12.91
CA GLY A 109 -15.78 -9.61 -13.36
C GLY A 109 -16.95 -8.84 -12.74
N ASP A 110 -17.92 -9.56 -12.18
CA ASP A 110 -19.12 -8.96 -11.55
C ASP A 110 -18.94 -8.63 -10.06
N LYS A 111 -17.76 -8.85 -9.50
CA LYS A 111 -17.49 -8.67 -8.06
C LYS A 111 -16.79 -7.35 -7.81
N THR A 112 -17.40 -6.50 -6.98
CA THR A 112 -16.76 -5.31 -6.41
C THR A 112 -16.33 -5.60 -4.97
N ILE A 113 -15.07 -5.31 -4.65
CA ILE A 113 -14.47 -5.54 -3.33
C ILE A 113 -13.97 -4.22 -2.76
N GLU A 114 -14.46 -3.86 -1.58
CA GLU A 114 -13.97 -2.71 -0.82
C GLU A 114 -12.60 -3.05 -0.22
N LEU A 115 -11.62 -2.17 -0.43
CA LEU A 115 -10.24 -2.35 0.04
C LEU A 115 -9.92 -1.48 1.25
N ARG A 116 -10.80 -0.55 1.65
CA ARG A 116 -10.64 0.29 2.85
C ARG A 116 -11.33 -0.19 4.11
#